data_AF-A0A6L4APU3-F1
#
_entry.id   AF-A0A6L4APU3-F1
#
_cell.length_a   1.000
_cell.length_b   1.000
_cell.length_c   1.000
_cell.angle_alpha   90.00
_cell.angle_beta   90.00
_cell.angle_gamma   90.00
#
_symmetry.space_group_name_H-M   'P 1'
#
loop_
_entity.id
_entity.type
_entity.pdbx_description
1 polymer ?
#
loop_
_entity_poly.entity_id
_entity_poly.type
_entity_poly.pdbx_seq_one_letter_code
_entity_poly.pdbx_strand_id
1 'polypeptide(L)'
;MSITPQAIKDQEFQVKFRGYDAIEVKAYLELLAEEFFELHEQIRKQIEDFETLSSEKEVLASELANLQQEIKRHKDLLDNSQTEIARKNDEVQTMQKAMQELQTLAEGSRKEAELAREVVDAVEKKMKIEQEKASTKLAEELDAAEARINEHKEKAQQLGIENEKLRHQLQMVEQQNKELKKGEMDFKSTIVAAQKFSDDLRQRSENEARDMMARAKQDVESFRRKAQEELARLPLEIENLHKKRVEIREELRRQLHDYLDALDTFSESQDPEQDRDLMDLFQSIQIPDVEGLETDDLDQVNLKLV
;
A
#
# COMPACT_ATOMS: atom_id res chain seq x y z
N MET A 1 16.90 -68.85 -147.32
CA MET A 1 15.51 -68.89 -147.84
C MET A 1 15.09 -70.31 -147.59
N SER A 2 14.23 -70.55 -146.60
CA SER A 2 14.06 -71.88 -146.07
C SER A 2 13.40 -72.82 -147.07
N ILE A 3 14.09 -73.92 -147.37
CA ILE A 3 13.51 -75.03 -148.10
C ILE A 3 12.37 -75.60 -147.25
N THR A 4 11.16 -75.53 -147.77
CA THR A 4 10.01 -76.12 -147.09
C THR A 4 10.02 -77.63 -147.31
N PRO A 5 9.51 -78.43 -146.36
CA PRO A 5 9.36 -79.88 -146.56
C PRO A 5 8.59 -80.24 -147.84
N GLN A 6 7.68 -79.36 -148.28
CA GLN A 6 6.94 -79.52 -149.54
C GLN A 6 7.84 -79.30 -150.76
N ALA A 7 8.69 -78.27 -150.76
CA ALA A 7 9.67 -78.04 -151.83
C ALA A 7 10.69 -79.19 -151.94
N ILE A 8 10.96 -79.91 -150.84
CA ILE A 8 11.79 -81.13 -150.88
C ILE A 8 11.12 -82.26 -151.63
N LYS A 9 9.84 -82.47 -151.31
CA LYS A 9 9.05 -83.54 -151.90
C LYS A 9 8.82 -83.34 -153.41
N ASP A 10 8.70 -82.08 -153.83
CA ASP A 10 8.38 -81.71 -155.21
C ASP A 10 9.66 -81.47 -156.07
N GLN A 11 10.86 -81.75 -155.54
CA GLN A 11 12.13 -81.56 -156.27
C GLN A 11 12.32 -82.62 -157.37
N GLU A 12 12.50 -82.16 -158.61
CA GLU A 12 12.87 -83.00 -159.75
C GLU A 12 14.35 -82.81 -160.12
N PHE A 13 14.98 -83.84 -160.70
CA PHE A 13 16.38 -83.83 -161.13
C PHE A 13 16.48 -84.18 -162.61
N GLN A 14 17.44 -83.59 -163.31
CA GLN A 14 17.73 -83.90 -164.70
C GLN A 14 18.26 -85.33 -164.85
N VAL A 15 17.86 -86.00 -165.95
CA VAL A 15 18.28 -87.38 -166.26
C VAL A 15 19.41 -87.36 -167.30
N LYS A 16 20.52 -88.06 -167.03
CA LYS A 16 21.66 -88.28 -167.92
C LYS A 16 21.77 -89.76 -168.32
N PHE A 17 22.68 -90.11 -169.24
CA PHE A 17 22.88 -91.50 -169.68
C PHE A 17 23.15 -92.39 -168.45
N ARG A 18 22.18 -93.26 -168.14
CA ARG A 18 22.22 -94.23 -167.03
C ARG A 18 21.90 -93.68 -165.62
N GLY A 19 21.13 -92.59 -165.46
CA GLY A 19 20.58 -92.17 -164.15
C GLY A 19 20.33 -90.66 -164.01
N TYR A 20 20.06 -90.18 -162.79
CA TYR A 20 19.97 -88.74 -162.50
C TYR A 20 21.34 -88.04 -162.55
N ASP A 21 21.34 -86.73 -162.80
CA ASP A 21 22.54 -85.91 -162.78
C ASP A 21 23.14 -85.87 -161.37
N ALA A 22 24.25 -86.59 -161.20
CA ALA A 22 24.94 -86.69 -159.93
C ALA A 22 25.44 -85.33 -159.41
N ILE A 23 25.67 -84.33 -160.27
CA ILE A 23 26.11 -82.99 -159.83
C ILE A 23 24.93 -82.23 -159.21
N GLU A 24 23.77 -82.23 -159.86
CA GLU A 24 22.56 -81.57 -159.39
C GLU A 24 22.02 -82.20 -158.10
N VAL A 25 21.98 -83.53 -158.03
CA VAL A 25 21.58 -84.26 -156.81
C VAL A 25 22.53 -83.95 -155.65
N LYS A 26 23.86 -83.88 -155.89
CA LYS A 26 24.82 -83.52 -154.85
C LYS A 26 24.66 -82.08 -154.37
N ALA A 27 24.52 -81.12 -155.28
CA ALA A 27 24.30 -79.72 -154.93
C ALA A 27 23.02 -79.53 -154.10
N TYR A 28 21.96 -80.26 -154.45
CA TYR A 28 20.71 -80.25 -153.70
C TYR A 28 20.83 -80.92 -152.33
N LEU A 29 21.52 -82.06 -152.22
CA LEU A 29 21.79 -82.71 -150.94
C LEU A 29 22.70 -81.87 -150.04
N GLU A 30 23.65 -81.14 -150.60
CA GLU A 30 24.51 -80.18 -149.89
C GLU A 30 23.67 -79.02 -149.34
N LEU A 31 22.80 -78.43 -150.16
CA LEU A 31 21.85 -77.40 -149.74
C LEU A 31 20.89 -77.91 -148.65
N LEU A 32 20.37 -79.13 -148.79
CA LEU A 32 19.54 -79.77 -147.76
C LEU A 32 20.30 -80.01 -146.45
N ALA A 33 21.57 -80.42 -146.54
CA ALA A 33 22.41 -80.63 -145.38
C ALA A 33 22.71 -79.31 -144.67
N GLU A 34 22.96 -78.23 -145.41
CA GLU A 34 23.12 -76.87 -144.88
C GLU A 34 21.85 -76.41 -144.16
N GLU A 35 20.68 -76.50 -144.79
CA GLU A 35 19.40 -76.09 -144.18
C GLU A 35 19.03 -76.96 -142.96
N PHE A 36 19.30 -78.27 -143.00
CA PHE A 36 19.08 -79.17 -141.86
C PHE A 36 20.05 -78.88 -140.71
N PHE A 37 21.30 -78.54 -141.02
CA PHE A 37 22.30 -78.10 -140.03
C PHE A 37 21.89 -76.77 -139.39
N GLU A 38 21.49 -75.77 -140.19
CA GLU A 38 20.99 -74.50 -139.68
C GLU A 38 19.76 -74.69 -138.79
N LEU A 39 18.82 -75.56 -139.17
CA LEU A 39 17.66 -75.88 -138.35
C LEU A 39 18.05 -76.57 -137.03
N HIS A 40 18.99 -77.52 -137.06
CA HIS A 40 19.47 -78.17 -135.84
C HIS A 40 20.19 -77.19 -134.91
N GLU A 41 21.02 -76.31 -135.45
CA GLU A 41 21.69 -75.26 -134.67
C GLU A 41 20.67 -74.26 -134.11
N GLN A 42 19.62 -73.92 -134.85
CA GLN A 42 18.51 -73.09 -134.34
C GLN A 42 17.76 -73.78 -133.20
N ILE A 43 17.40 -75.06 -133.35
CA ILE A 43 16.73 -75.84 -132.30
C ILE A 43 17.61 -75.91 -131.05
N ARG A 44 18.91 -76.19 -131.22
CA ARG A 44 19.86 -76.24 -130.12
C ARG A 44 19.93 -74.90 -129.38
N LYS A 45 20.09 -73.79 -130.11
CA LYS A 45 20.08 -72.44 -129.52
C LYS A 45 18.79 -72.14 -128.80
N GLN A 46 17.64 -72.48 -129.37
CA GLN A 46 16.34 -72.29 -128.74
C GLN A 46 16.20 -73.11 -127.45
N ILE A 47 16.76 -74.32 -127.39
CA ILE A 47 16.78 -75.13 -126.17
C ILE A 47 17.67 -74.48 -125.10
N GLU A 48 18.88 -74.06 -125.47
CA GLU A 48 19.80 -73.35 -124.56
C GLU A 48 19.17 -72.05 -124.03
N ASP A 49 18.52 -71.26 -124.90
CA ASP A 49 17.78 -70.05 -124.53
C ASP A 49 16.58 -70.37 -123.61
N PHE A 50 15.85 -71.46 -123.89
CA PHE A 50 14.73 -71.86 -123.05
C PHE A 50 15.18 -72.31 -121.66
N GLU A 51 16.29 -73.04 -121.56
CA GLU A 51 16.88 -73.47 -120.29
C GLU A 51 17.36 -72.26 -119.48
N THR A 52 18.06 -71.31 -120.11
CA THR A 52 18.51 -70.08 -119.44
C THR A 52 17.32 -69.26 -118.96
N LEU A 53 16.32 -69.00 -119.80
CA LEU A 53 15.10 -68.28 -119.42
C LEU A 53 14.32 -68.99 -118.31
N SER A 54 14.26 -70.33 -118.32
CA SER A 54 13.62 -71.10 -117.26
C SER A 54 14.35 -70.92 -115.93
N SER A 55 15.69 -70.96 -115.94
CA SER A 55 16.50 -70.73 -114.74
C SER A 55 16.34 -69.30 -114.19
N GLU A 56 16.32 -68.29 -115.06
CA GLU A 56 16.08 -66.90 -114.67
C GLU A 56 14.69 -66.72 -114.07
N LYS A 57 13.67 -67.35 -114.67
CA LYS A 57 12.30 -67.32 -114.15
C LYS A 57 12.20 -67.96 -112.76
N GLU A 58 12.91 -69.06 -112.51
CA GLU A 58 12.95 -69.70 -111.19
C GLU A 58 13.62 -68.81 -110.14
N VAL A 59 14.76 -68.19 -110.49
CA VAL A 59 15.45 -67.24 -109.61
C VAL A 59 14.54 -66.06 -109.27
N LEU A 60 13.95 -65.42 -110.28
CA LEU A 60 13.02 -64.29 -110.09
C LEU A 60 11.78 -64.70 -109.27
N ALA A 61 11.25 -65.90 -109.46
CA ALA A 61 10.14 -66.41 -108.65
C ALA A 61 10.54 -66.57 -107.17
N SER A 62 11.77 -67.04 -106.91
CA SER A 62 12.29 -67.15 -105.55
C SER A 62 12.52 -65.77 -104.89
N GLU A 63 13.04 -64.81 -105.65
CA GLU A 63 13.23 -63.43 -105.18
C GLU A 63 11.90 -62.74 -104.89
N LEU A 64 10.90 -62.90 -105.77
CA LEU A 64 9.55 -62.38 -105.54
C LEU A 64 8.92 -62.98 -104.27
N ALA A 65 9.11 -64.27 -104.02
CA ALA A 65 8.62 -64.91 -102.81
C ALA A 65 9.31 -64.35 -101.54
N ASN A 66 10.62 -64.14 -101.59
CA ASN A 66 11.39 -63.55 -100.49
C ASN A 66 10.94 -62.12 -100.20
N LEU A 67 10.83 -61.28 -101.24
CA LEU A 67 10.36 -59.90 -101.11
C LEU A 67 8.94 -59.83 -100.55
N GLN A 68 8.04 -60.71 -100.99
CA GLN A 68 6.69 -60.80 -100.42
C GLN A 68 6.71 -61.16 -98.93
N GLN A 69 7.60 -62.06 -98.52
CA GLN A 69 7.75 -62.42 -97.10
C GLN A 69 8.30 -61.25 -96.29
N GLU A 70 9.27 -60.51 -96.80
CA GLU A 70 9.83 -59.32 -96.16
C GLU A 70 8.79 -58.20 -96.03
N ILE A 71 8.04 -57.91 -97.10
CA ILE A 71 6.93 -56.94 -97.08
C ILE A 71 5.92 -57.31 -96.00
N LYS A 72 5.56 -58.60 -95.90
CA LYS A 72 4.64 -59.07 -94.85
C LYS A 72 5.21 -58.85 -93.45
N ARG A 73 6.48 -59.21 -93.21
CA ARG A 73 7.15 -58.97 -91.92
C ARG A 73 7.17 -57.49 -91.56
N HIS A 74 7.52 -56.62 -92.49
CA HIS A 74 7.54 -55.17 -92.25
C HIS A 74 6.15 -54.61 -91.97
N LYS A 75 5.12 -55.13 -92.65
CA LYS A 75 3.74 -54.74 -92.38
C LYS A 75 3.28 -55.17 -90.98
N ASP A 76 3.56 -56.41 -90.60
CA ASP A 76 3.22 -56.93 -89.26
C ASP A 76 3.95 -56.13 -88.15
N LEU A 77 5.22 -55.77 -88.39
CA LEU A 77 5.99 -54.90 -87.47
C LEU A 77 5.39 -53.49 -87.39
N LEU A 78 4.99 -52.92 -88.53
CA LEU A 78 4.38 -51.60 -88.58
C LEU A 78 3.05 -51.60 -87.81
N ASP A 79 2.20 -52.59 -88.04
CA ASP A 79 0.90 -52.73 -87.36
C ASP A 79 1.11 -52.85 -85.85
N ASN A 80 2.05 -53.69 -85.39
CA ASN A 80 2.40 -53.80 -83.97
C ASN A 80 2.87 -52.45 -83.39
N SER A 81 3.78 -51.75 -84.08
CA SER A 81 4.26 -50.44 -83.63
C SER A 81 3.13 -49.40 -83.54
N GLN A 82 2.17 -49.42 -84.48
CA GLN A 82 1.01 -48.53 -84.45
C GLN A 82 0.10 -48.83 -83.27
N THR A 83 -0.12 -50.11 -82.95
CA THR A 83 -0.91 -50.49 -81.76
C THR A 83 -0.23 -50.06 -80.46
N GLU A 84 1.10 -50.17 -80.37
CA GLU A 84 1.85 -49.68 -79.21
C GLU A 84 1.80 -48.16 -79.09
N ILE A 85 1.94 -47.42 -80.20
CA ILE A 85 1.81 -45.96 -80.21
C ILE A 85 0.41 -45.55 -79.78
N ALA A 86 -0.64 -46.20 -80.26
CA ALA A 86 -2.02 -45.93 -79.86
C ALA A 86 -2.20 -46.14 -78.35
N ARG A 87 -1.75 -47.28 -77.82
CA ARG A 87 -1.80 -47.57 -76.38
C ARG A 87 -1.02 -46.53 -75.56
N LYS A 88 0.17 -46.14 -76.01
CA LYS A 88 0.99 -45.13 -75.32
C LYS A 88 0.35 -43.75 -75.35
N ASN A 89 -0.31 -43.39 -76.45
CA ASN A 89 -1.09 -42.15 -76.53
C ASN A 89 -2.25 -42.14 -75.53
N ASP A 90 -2.97 -43.27 -75.39
CA ASP A 90 -4.03 -43.40 -74.39
C ASP A 90 -3.47 -43.27 -72.96
N GLU A 91 -2.36 -43.96 -72.66
CA GLU A 91 -1.65 -43.84 -71.38
C GLU A 91 -1.23 -42.38 -71.10
N VAL A 92 -0.65 -41.67 -72.08
CA VAL A 92 -0.28 -40.26 -71.95
C VAL A 92 -1.51 -39.37 -71.71
N GLN A 93 -2.62 -39.60 -72.40
CA GLN A 93 -3.85 -38.84 -72.18
C GLN A 93 -4.41 -39.05 -70.77
N THR A 94 -4.40 -40.29 -70.26
CA THR A 94 -4.84 -40.55 -68.88
C THR A 94 -3.95 -39.86 -67.86
N MET A 95 -2.63 -39.88 -68.07
CA MET A 95 -1.67 -39.21 -67.20
C MET A 95 -1.82 -37.68 -67.25
N GLN A 96 -2.08 -37.11 -68.42
CA GLN A 96 -2.37 -35.68 -68.58
C GLN A 96 -3.63 -35.26 -67.81
N LYS A 97 -4.70 -36.05 -67.88
CA LYS A 97 -5.93 -35.78 -67.10
C LYS A 97 -5.65 -35.83 -65.59
N ALA A 98 -4.95 -36.86 -65.11
CA ALA A 98 -4.58 -36.96 -63.71
C ALA A 98 -3.68 -35.80 -63.25
N MET A 99 -2.74 -35.35 -64.09
CA MET A 99 -1.93 -34.17 -63.81
C MET A 99 -2.76 -32.89 -63.70
N GLN A 100 -3.75 -32.70 -64.57
CA GLN A 100 -4.67 -31.55 -64.50
C GLN A 100 -5.52 -31.58 -63.23
N GLU A 101 -6.04 -32.75 -62.84
CA GLU A 101 -6.79 -32.90 -61.59
C GLU A 101 -5.92 -32.58 -60.37
N LEU A 102 -4.68 -33.08 -60.33
CA LEU A 102 -3.74 -32.77 -59.25
C LEU A 102 -3.36 -31.28 -59.22
N GLN A 103 -3.20 -30.64 -60.38
CA GLN A 103 -2.94 -29.20 -60.47
C GLN A 103 -4.11 -28.39 -59.91
N THR A 104 -5.35 -28.70 -60.28
CA THR A 104 -6.53 -27.99 -59.77
C THR A 104 -6.72 -28.20 -58.27
N LEU A 105 -6.46 -29.41 -57.76
CA LEU A 105 -6.49 -29.69 -56.32
C LEU A 105 -5.39 -28.95 -55.55
N ALA A 106 -4.18 -28.90 -56.09
CA ALA A 106 -3.06 -28.16 -55.50
C ALA A 106 -3.32 -26.65 -55.48
N GLU A 107 -3.89 -26.10 -56.55
CA GLU A 107 -4.32 -24.69 -56.59
C GLU A 107 -5.43 -24.40 -55.57
N GLY A 108 -6.40 -25.29 -55.42
CA GLY A 108 -7.44 -25.20 -54.40
C GLY A 108 -6.85 -25.17 -52.99
N SER A 109 -6.01 -26.16 -52.68
CA SER A 109 -5.32 -26.27 -51.37
C SER A 109 -4.45 -25.05 -51.08
N ARG A 110 -3.79 -24.49 -52.10
CA ARG A 110 -2.97 -23.28 -51.95
C ARG A 110 -3.83 -22.05 -51.63
N LYS A 111 -4.96 -21.87 -52.32
CA LYS A 111 -5.90 -20.77 -52.02
C LYS A 111 -6.48 -20.90 -50.61
N GLU A 112 -6.82 -22.11 -50.18
CA GLU A 112 -7.27 -22.36 -48.81
C GLU A 112 -6.20 -22.02 -47.77
N ALA A 113 -4.95 -22.39 -48.03
CA ALA A 113 -3.82 -22.05 -47.15
C ALA A 113 -3.56 -20.53 -47.09
N GLU A 114 -3.68 -19.82 -48.22
CA GLU A 114 -3.57 -18.35 -48.28
C GLU A 114 -4.69 -17.67 -47.47
N LEU A 115 -5.95 -18.10 -47.64
CA LEU A 115 -7.09 -17.61 -46.85
C LEU A 115 -6.92 -17.89 -45.35
N ALA A 116 -6.48 -19.10 -44.99
CA ALA A 116 -6.23 -19.46 -43.59
C ALA A 116 -5.15 -18.56 -42.97
N ARG A 117 -4.09 -18.26 -43.73
CA ARG A 117 -3.02 -17.34 -43.28
C ARG A 117 -3.53 -15.92 -43.08
N GLU A 118 -4.35 -15.39 -44.00
CA GLU A 118 -4.96 -14.07 -43.84
C GLU A 118 -5.88 -13.99 -42.61
N VAL A 119 -6.66 -15.05 -42.35
CA VAL A 119 -7.51 -15.13 -41.15
C VAL A 119 -6.67 -15.14 -39.88
N VAL A 120 -5.59 -15.93 -39.83
CA VAL A 120 -4.67 -15.97 -38.68
C VAL A 120 -4.03 -14.60 -38.45
N ASP A 121 -3.50 -13.96 -39.50
CA ASP A 121 -2.89 -12.63 -39.40
C ASP A 121 -3.90 -11.57 -38.91
N ALA A 122 -5.16 -11.66 -39.34
CA ALA A 122 -6.23 -10.76 -38.89
C ALA A 122 -6.61 -11.00 -37.43
N VAL A 123 -6.68 -12.26 -36.99
CA VAL A 123 -6.96 -12.64 -35.60
C VAL A 123 -5.82 -12.18 -34.68
N GLU A 124 -4.57 -12.41 -35.06
CA GLU A 124 -3.40 -11.95 -34.29
C GLU A 124 -3.38 -10.43 -34.13
N LYS A 125 -3.66 -9.68 -35.20
CA LYS A 125 -3.75 -8.20 -35.13
C LYS A 125 -4.86 -7.75 -34.19
N LYS A 126 -6.05 -8.37 -34.27
CA LYS A 126 -7.17 -8.05 -33.35
C LYS A 126 -6.81 -8.36 -31.90
N MET A 127 -6.21 -9.52 -31.66
CA MET A 127 -5.79 -9.94 -30.31
C MET A 127 -4.76 -8.97 -29.72
N LYS A 128 -3.76 -8.54 -30.49
CA LYS A 128 -2.78 -7.52 -30.04
C LYS A 128 -3.45 -6.20 -29.67
N ILE A 129 -4.37 -5.70 -30.51
CA ILE A 129 -5.10 -4.46 -30.23
C ILE A 129 -5.97 -4.58 -28.97
N GLU A 130 -6.66 -5.70 -28.79
CA GLU A 130 -7.47 -5.94 -27.59
C GLU A 130 -6.59 -6.06 -26.33
N GLN A 131 -5.44 -6.74 -26.43
CA GLN A 131 -4.49 -6.85 -25.34
C GLN A 131 -3.89 -5.49 -24.95
N GLU A 132 -3.51 -4.66 -25.94
CA GLU A 132 -3.05 -3.29 -25.70
C GLU A 132 -4.14 -2.47 -25.01
N LYS A 133 -5.38 -2.48 -25.51
CA LYS A 133 -6.51 -1.79 -24.87
C LYS A 133 -6.81 -2.28 -23.46
N ALA A 134 -6.70 -3.57 -23.20
CA ALA A 134 -6.86 -4.12 -21.86
C ALA A 134 -5.74 -3.66 -20.93
N SER A 135 -4.49 -3.65 -21.42
CA SER A 135 -3.34 -3.17 -20.66
C SER A 135 -3.43 -1.68 -20.33
N THR A 136 -3.89 -0.84 -21.26
CA THR A 136 -4.05 0.60 -21.01
C THR A 136 -5.17 0.87 -19.99
N LYS A 137 -6.30 0.15 -20.09
CA LYS A 137 -7.38 0.26 -19.10
C LYS A 137 -6.93 -0.15 -17.71
N LEU A 138 -6.18 -1.26 -17.59
CA LEU A 138 -5.64 -1.71 -16.31
C LEU A 138 -4.64 -0.70 -15.73
N ALA A 139 -3.82 -0.06 -16.57
CA ALA A 139 -2.92 1.00 -16.14
C ALA A 139 -3.69 2.23 -15.61
N GLU A 140 -4.73 2.68 -16.32
CA GLU A 140 -5.60 3.77 -15.88
C GLU A 140 -6.33 3.45 -14.56
N GLU A 141 -6.81 2.22 -14.40
CA GLU A 141 -7.44 1.76 -13.15
C GLU A 141 -6.45 1.70 -11.98
N LEU A 142 -5.21 1.27 -12.23
CA LEU A 142 -4.12 1.29 -11.26
C LEU A 142 -3.77 2.71 -10.83
N ASP A 143 -3.56 3.62 -11.78
CA ASP A 143 -3.27 5.04 -11.50
C ASP A 143 -4.40 5.69 -10.67
N ALA A 144 -5.66 5.41 -11.04
CA ALA A 144 -6.82 5.90 -10.29
C ALA A 144 -6.91 5.31 -8.88
N ALA A 145 -6.58 4.02 -8.71
CA ALA A 145 -6.54 3.36 -7.41
C ALA A 145 -5.41 3.93 -6.53
N GLU A 146 -4.22 4.13 -7.09
CA GLU A 146 -3.08 4.75 -6.40
C GLU A 146 -3.40 6.18 -5.95
N ALA A 147 -4.03 6.99 -6.81
CA ALA A 147 -4.48 8.33 -6.45
C ALA A 147 -5.47 8.31 -5.27
N ARG A 148 -6.45 7.40 -5.26
CA ARG A 148 -7.37 7.22 -4.14
C ARG A 148 -6.67 6.78 -2.86
N ILE A 149 -5.72 5.86 -2.96
CA ILE A 149 -4.93 5.41 -1.80
C ILE A 149 -4.13 6.58 -1.20
N ASN A 150 -3.50 7.40 -2.04
CA ASN A 150 -2.78 8.58 -1.58
C ASN A 150 -3.71 9.60 -0.91
N GLU A 151 -4.87 9.88 -1.50
CA GLU A 151 -5.88 10.76 -0.89
C GLU A 151 -6.35 10.24 0.48
N HIS A 152 -6.65 8.94 0.58
CA HIS A 152 -7.02 8.32 1.85
C HIS A 152 -5.89 8.35 2.87
N LYS A 153 -4.64 8.17 2.43
CA LYS A 153 -3.46 8.25 3.30
C LYS A 153 -3.25 9.66 3.85
N GLU A 154 -3.38 10.68 3.02
CA GLU A 154 -3.32 12.09 3.45
C GLU A 154 -4.44 12.43 4.45
N LYS A 155 -5.68 12.00 4.16
CA LYS A 155 -6.81 12.14 5.10
C LYS A 155 -6.55 11.43 6.43
N ALA A 156 -6.02 10.21 6.41
CA ALA A 156 -5.67 9.48 7.62
C ALA A 156 -4.58 10.18 8.44
N GLN A 157 -3.57 10.77 7.77
CA GLN A 157 -2.55 11.58 8.44
C GLN A 157 -3.14 12.84 9.08
N GLN A 158 -4.02 13.56 8.38
CA GLN A 158 -4.70 14.73 8.93
C GLN A 158 -5.53 14.38 10.17
N LEU A 159 -6.33 13.31 10.10
CA LEU A 159 -7.11 12.83 11.24
C LEU A 159 -6.24 12.37 12.41
N GLY A 160 -5.05 11.82 12.12
CA GLY A 160 -4.05 11.46 13.14
C GLY A 160 -3.56 12.69 13.91
N ILE A 161 -3.15 13.74 13.18
CA ILE A 161 -2.70 15.01 13.77
C ILE A 161 -3.83 15.67 14.59
N GLU A 162 -5.07 15.64 14.08
CA GLU A 162 -6.21 16.19 14.80
C GLU A 162 -6.53 15.39 16.07
N ASN A 163 -6.47 14.06 16.01
CA ASN A 163 -6.60 13.21 17.19
C ASN A 163 -5.56 13.52 18.27
N GLU A 164 -4.29 13.71 17.88
CA GLU A 164 -3.22 14.08 18.81
C GLU A 164 -3.48 15.45 19.46
N LYS A 165 -3.91 16.44 18.67
CA LYS A 165 -4.29 17.77 19.19
C LYS A 165 -5.45 17.68 20.17
N LEU A 166 -6.52 16.95 19.82
CA LEU A 166 -7.67 16.77 20.69
C LEU A 166 -7.29 16.02 21.98
N ARG A 167 -6.44 14.99 21.89
CA ARG A 167 -5.92 14.28 23.07
C ARG A 167 -5.13 15.21 23.99
N HIS A 168 -4.27 16.06 23.44
CA HIS A 168 -3.53 17.04 24.23
C HIS A 168 -4.46 18.07 24.88
N GLN A 169 -5.45 18.58 24.15
CA GLN A 169 -6.46 19.50 24.71
C GLN A 169 -7.26 18.85 25.83
N LEU A 170 -7.68 17.59 25.65
CA LEU A 170 -8.43 16.84 26.65
C LEU A 170 -7.59 16.63 27.90
N GLN A 171 -6.31 16.27 27.77
CA GLN A 171 -5.38 16.15 28.90
C GLN A 171 -5.22 17.48 29.66
N MET A 172 -5.07 18.60 28.96
CA MET A 172 -4.97 19.93 29.58
C MET A 172 -6.25 20.29 30.36
N VAL A 173 -7.42 20.08 29.76
CA VAL A 173 -8.71 20.36 30.41
C VAL A 173 -8.96 19.43 31.59
N GLU A 174 -8.58 18.16 31.50
CA GLU A 174 -8.63 17.21 32.61
C GLU A 174 -7.72 17.64 33.76
N GLN A 175 -6.53 18.13 33.46
CA GLN A 175 -5.60 18.62 34.48
C GLN A 175 -6.12 19.89 35.15
N GLN A 176 -6.63 20.85 34.38
CA GLN A 176 -7.32 22.04 34.91
C GLN A 176 -8.52 21.65 35.80
N ASN A 177 -9.32 20.67 35.39
CA ASN A 177 -10.43 20.16 36.20
C ASN A 177 -9.94 19.54 37.52
N LYS A 178 -8.84 18.79 37.50
CA LYS A 178 -8.26 18.22 38.73
C LYS A 178 -7.77 19.32 39.67
N GLU A 179 -7.12 20.35 39.15
CA GLU A 179 -6.66 21.50 39.94
C GLU A 179 -7.83 22.28 40.53
N LEU A 180 -8.86 22.58 39.74
CA LEU A 180 -10.08 23.23 40.21
C LEU A 180 -10.79 22.41 41.29
N LYS A 181 -10.95 21.08 41.09
CA LYS A 181 -11.54 20.19 42.10
C LYS A 181 -10.73 20.15 43.39
N LYS A 182 -9.40 20.16 43.30
CA LYS A 182 -8.53 20.24 44.48
C LYS A 182 -8.70 21.58 45.19
N GLY A 183 -8.73 22.69 44.44
CA GLY A 183 -9.03 24.02 44.97
C GLY A 183 -10.40 24.09 45.65
N GLU A 184 -11.44 23.48 45.08
CA GLU A 184 -12.76 23.38 45.72
C GLU A 184 -12.73 22.59 47.03
N MET A 185 -11.96 21.49 47.11
CA MET A 185 -11.78 20.74 48.36
C MET A 185 -11.05 21.59 49.41
N ASP A 186 -9.97 22.27 49.03
CA ASP A 186 -9.20 23.14 49.94
C ASP A 186 -10.06 24.31 50.44
N PHE A 187 -10.87 24.91 49.55
CA PHE A 187 -11.86 25.93 49.93
C PHE A 187 -12.91 25.39 50.90
N LYS A 188 -13.51 24.22 50.62
CA LYS A 188 -14.48 23.58 51.54
C LYS A 188 -13.84 23.30 52.90
N SER A 189 -12.61 22.78 52.93
CA SER A 189 -11.86 22.54 54.17
C SER A 189 -11.63 23.83 54.94
N THR A 190 -11.25 24.91 54.25
CA THR A 190 -11.04 26.23 54.84
C THR A 190 -12.33 26.81 55.40
N ILE A 191 -13.47 26.66 54.71
CA ILE A 191 -14.79 27.08 55.22
C ILE A 191 -15.15 26.31 56.49
N VAL A 192 -14.94 25.00 56.51
CA VAL A 192 -15.18 24.18 57.72
C VAL A 192 -14.26 24.59 58.86
N ALA A 193 -12.99 24.89 58.59
CA ALA A 193 -12.05 25.38 59.59
C ALA A 193 -12.46 26.76 60.13
N ALA A 194 -12.88 27.69 59.27
CA ALA A 194 -13.38 29.00 59.66
C ALA A 194 -14.67 28.90 60.48
N GLN A 195 -15.56 27.96 60.13
CA GLN A 195 -16.79 27.70 60.88
C GLN A 195 -16.48 27.13 62.27
N LYS A 196 -15.61 26.11 62.35
CA LYS A 196 -15.15 25.55 63.64
C LYS A 196 -14.44 26.59 64.50
N PHE A 197 -13.58 27.42 63.90
CA PHE A 197 -12.93 28.52 64.61
C PHE A 197 -13.95 29.53 65.16
N SER A 198 -15.00 29.84 64.39
CA SER A 198 -16.07 30.73 64.83
C SER A 198 -16.89 30.12 65.97
N ASP A 199 -17.21 28.83 65.88
CA ASP A 199 -17.92 28.08 66.93
C ASP A 199 -17.07 27.99 68.21
N ASP A 200 -15.77 27.68 68.08
CA ASP A 200 -14.81 27.65 69.19
C ASP A 200 -14.65 29.04 69.84
N LEU A 201 -14.55 30.10 69.03
CA LEU A 201 -14.48 31.48 69.51
C LEU A 201 -15.74 31.84 70.30
N ARG A 202 -16.91 31.45 69.79
CA ARG A 202 -18.19 31.66 70.47
C ARG A 202 -18.24 30.89 71.79
N GLN A 203 -17.86 29.62 71.79
CA GLN A 203 -17.83 28.80 73.01
C GLN A 203 -16.84 29.34 74.05
N ARG A 204 -15.65 29.77 73.63
CA ARG A 204 -14.66 30.44 74.51
C ARG A 204 -15.20 31.74 75.07
N SER A 205 -15.79 32.58 74.22
CA SER A 205 -16.41 33.84 74.64
C SER A 205 -17.55 33.60 75.65
N GLU A 206 -18.39 32.57 75.42
CA GLU A 206 -19.46 32.19 76.35
C GLU A 206 -18.90 31.70 77.70
N ASN A 207 -17.83 30.89 77.69
CA ASN A 207 -17.17 30.42 78.91
C ASN A 207 -16.47 31.56 79.66
N GLU A 208 -15.72 32.42 78.97
CA GLU A 208 -15.08 33.60 79.57
C GLU A 208 -16.12 34.57 80.15
N ALA A 209 -17.23 34.80 79.45
CA ALA A 209 -18.33 35.60 79.98
C ALA A 209 -18.98 34.95 81.21
N ARG A 210 -19.15 33.62 81.21
CA ARG A 210 -19.64 32.87 82.39
C ARG A 210 -18.69 33.01 83.57
N ASP A 211 -17.39 32.83 83.35
CA ASP A 211 -16.37 32.96 84.39
C ASP A 211 -16.30 34.39 84.93
N MET A 212 -16.37 35.39 84.05
CA MET A 212 -16.45 36.80 84.43
C MET A 212 -17.67 37.08 85.31
N MET A 213 -18.85 36.56 84.94
CA MET A 213 -20.08 36.70 85.73
C MET A 213 -19.99 35.96 87.07
N ALA A 214 -19.36 34.78 87.10
CA ALA A 214 -19.14 34.03 88.34
C ALA A 214 -18.22 34.80 89.29
N ARG A 215 -17.12 35.37 88.79
CA ARG A 215 -16.22 36.24 89.55
C ARG A 215 -16.94 37.48 90.07
N ALA A 216 -17.70 38.18 89.21
CA ALA A 216 -18.48 39.35 89.62
C ALA A 216 -19.50 39.02 90.72
N LYS A 217 -20.16 37.86 90.64
CA LYS A 217 -21.06 37.40 91.72
C LYS A 217 -20.31 37.13 93.03
N GLN A 218 -19.16 36.47 92.96
CA GLN A 218 -18.32 36.22 94.14
C GLN A 218 -17.82 37.54 94.75
N ASP A 219 -17.41 38.50 93.92
CA ASP A 219 -16.99 39.82 94.36
C ASP A 219 -18.15 40.55 95.06
N VAL A 220 -19.35 40.55 94.48
CA VAL A 220 -20.57 41.11 95.08
C VAL A 220 -20.90 40.42 96.41
N GLU A 221 -20.81 39.10 96.49
CA GLU A 221 -21.01 38.36 97.75
C GLU A 221 -19.97 38.75 98.80
N SER A 222 -18.71 38.91 98.40
CA SER A 222 -17.63 39.34 99.30
C SER A 222 -17.85 40.76 99.80
N PHE A 223 -18.28 41.68 98.94
CA PHE A 223 -18.64 43.05 99.32
C PHE A 223 -19.85 43.07 100.23
N ARG A 224 -20.88 42.26 99.97
CA ARG A 224 -22.04 42.12 100.84
C ARG A 224 -21.65 41.60 102.21
N ARG A 225 -20.75 40.61 102.28
CA ARG A 225 -20.26 40.07 103.56
C ARG A 225 -19.50 41.13 104.35
N LYS A 226 -18.56 41.85 103.71
CA LYS A 226 -17.84 42.97 104.33
C LYS A 226 -18.80 44.06 104.83
N ALA A 227 -19.80 44.43 104.02
CA ALA A 227 -20.81 45.41 104.42
C ALA A 227 -21.64 44.93 105.63
N GLN A 228 -22.00 43.63 105.70
CA GLN A 228 -22.70 43.05 106.85
C GLN A 228 -21.82 43.00 108.11
N GLU A 229 -20.52 42.69 107.97
CA GLU A 229 -19.55 42.74 109.07
C GLU A 229 -19.43 44.17 109.63
N GLU A 230 -19.32 45.19 108.77
CA GLU A 230 -19.31 46.60 109.18
C GLU A 230 -20.64 47.02 109.84
N LEU A 231 -21.79 46.59 109.30
CA LEU A 231 -23.11 46.88 109.89
C LEU A 231 -23.28 46.25 111.27
N ALA A 232 -22.70 45.07 111.52
CA ALA A 232 -22.69 44.43 112.84
C ALA A 232 -21.73 45.10 113.84
N ARG A 233 -20.69 45.79 113.36
CA ARG A 233 -19.72 46.53 114.19
C ARG A 233 -20.26 47.87 114.69
N LEU A 234 -21.07 48.55 113.89
CA LEU A 234 -21.65 49.85 114.23
C LEU A 234 -22.42 49.87 115.58
N PRO A 235 -23.30 48.90 115.92
CA PRO A 235 -23.97 48.86 117.21
C PRO A 235 -23.01 48.76 118.40
N LEU A 236 -21.96 47.94 118.29
CA LEU A 236 -20.93 47.79 119.34
C LEU A 236 -20.16 49.10 119.55
N GLU A 237 -19.89 49.80 118.45
CA GLU A 237 -19.20 51.10 118.49
C GLU A 237 -20.10 52.22 119.05
N ILE A 238 -21.40 52.21 118.72
CA ILE A 238 -22.41 53.11 119.31
C ILE A 238 -22.52 52.88 120.83
N GLU A 239 -22.53 51.62 121.28
CA GLU A 239 -22.58 51.31 122.71
C GLU A 239 -21.33 51.81 123.45
N ASN A 240 -20.14 51.60 122.86
CA ASN A 240 -18.88 52.10 123.42
C ASN A 240 -18.84 53.63 123.49
N LEU A 241 -19.35 54.32 122.46
CA LEU A 241 -19.45 55.79 122.45
C LEU A 241 -20.47 56.30 123.48
N HIS A 242 -21.59 55.59 123.68
CA HIS A 242 -22.53 55.89 124.75
C HIS A 242 -21.90 55.74 126.14
N LYS A 243 -21.12 54.67 126.38
CA LYS A 243 -20.37 54.48 127.63
C LYS A 243 -19.39 55.61 127.89
N LYS A 244 -18.55 55.95 126.90
CA LYS A 244 -17.63 57.11 126.97
C LYS A 244 -18.35 58.43 127.24
N ARG A 245 -19.52 58.66 126.62
CA ARG A 245 -20.33 59.85 126.89
C ARG A 245 -20.80 59.93 128.35
N VAL A 246 -21.18 58.79 128.94
CA VAL A 246 -21.59 58.74 130.36
C VAL A 246 -20.40 58.95 131.29
N GLU A 247 -19.25 58.32 131.01
CA GLU A 247 -18.02 58.50 131.77
C GLU A 247 -17.57 59.96 131.80
N ILE A 248 -17.48 60.62 130.64
CA ILE A 248 -17.11 62.04 130.53
C ILE A 248 -18.11 62.93 131.30
N ARG A 249 -19.40 62.58 131.27
CA ARG A 249 -20.43 63.36 131.97
C ARG A 249 -20.27 63.29 133.49
N GLU A 250 -19.96 62.12 134.04
CA GLU A 250 -19.67 61.94 135.46
C GLU A 250 -18.34 62.60 135.85
N GLU A 251 -17.32 62.52 135.00
CA GLU A 251 -16.03 63.17 135.21
C GLU A 251 -16.16 64.70 135.26
N LEU A 252 -16.92 65.30 134.34
CA LEU A 252 -17.21 66.75 134.36
C LEU A 252 -18.01 67.15 135.60
N ARG A 253 -18.93 66.30 136.05
CA ARG A 253 -19.76 66.55 137.24
C ARG A 253 -18.94 66.53 138.52
N ARG A 254 -17.92 65.66 138.58
CA ARG A 254 -16.94 65.59 139.66
C ARG A 254 -16.02 66.82 139.65
N GLN A 255 -15.45 67.18 138.48
CA GLN A 255 -14.65 68.40 138.35
C GLN A 255 -15.41 69.67 138.75
N LEU A 256 -16.70 69.79 138.42
CA LEU A 256 -17.52 70.93 138.84
C LEU A 256 -17.82 70.94 140.34
N HIS A 257 -17.92 69.78 141.00
CA HIS A 257 -18.01 69.72 142.47
C HIS A 257 -16.68 70.13 143.11
N ASP A 258 -15.56 69.65 142.57
CA ASP A 258 -14.22 70.01 143.05
C ASP A 258 -13.97 71.54 142.94
N TYR A 259 -14.46 72.19 141.87
CA TYR A 259 -14.36 73.64 141.71
C TYR A 259 -15.29 74.45 142.63
N LEU A 260 -16.43 73.89 143.05
CA LEU A 260 -17.35 74.55 143.99
C LEU A 260 -16.79 74.52 145.43
N ASP A 261 -16.19 73.41 145.85
CA ASP A 261 -15.52 73.30 147.16
C ASP A 261 -14.26 74.19 147.25
N ALA A 262 -13.57 74.39 146.13
CA ALA A 262 -12.38 75.25 146.07
C ALA A 262 -12.69 76.75 146.27
N LEU A 263 -13.91 77.21 145.98
CA LEU A 263 -14.29 78.64 146.07
C LEU A 263 -14.73 79.08 147.46
N ASP A 264 -15.17 78.16 148.33
CA ASP A 264 -15.62 78.51 149.68
C ASP A 264 -14.48 78.63 150.72
N THR A 265 -13.22 78.32 150.37
CA THR A 265 -12.15 78.09 151.36
C THR A 265 -10.96 79.07 151.35
N PHE A 266 -10.89 80.12 150.52
CA PHE A 266 -9.75 81.07 150.57
C PHE A 266 -10.10 82.56 150.40
N SER A 267 -9.99 83.29 151.51
CA SER A 267 -9.88 84.75 151.67
C SER A 267 -8.41 85.20 151.81
N GLU A 268 -8.14 86.46 151.44
CA GLU A 268 -6.96 87.30 151.78
C GLU A 268 -5.55 86.81 151.40
N SER A 269 -4.90 87.45 150.41
CA SER A 269 -3.69 88.29 150.58
C SER A 269 -2.99 88.68 149.24
N GLN A 270 -2.89 89.99 149.07
CA GLN A 270 -1.88 90.87 148.45
C GLN A 270 -0.94 90.44 147.29
N ASP A 271 -0.93 91.36 146.31
CA ASP A 271 0.22 92.06 145.67
C ASP A 271 0.72 91.68 144.25
N PRO A 272 1.23 92.69 143.48
CA PRO A 272 1.13 92.80 142.02
C PRO A 272 2.48 92.78 141.28
N GLU A 273 2.41 92.78 139.93
CA GLU A 273 3.44 93.14 138.92
C GLU A 273 4.93 92.74 139.13
N GLN A 274 5.53 92.06 138.12
CA GLN A 274 6.59 92.67 137.29
C GLN A 274 7.06 91.79 136.12
N ASP A 275 7.40 92.49 135.05
CA ASP A 275 8.07 92.09 133.82
C ASP A 275 9.48 91.48 133.98
N ARG A 276 9.88 90.80 132.89
CA ARG A 276 11.16 90.88 132.15
C ARG A 276 12.08 89.66 132.11
N ASP A 277 12.35 89.33 130.84
CA ASP A 277 13.57 88.84 130.21
C ASP A 277 14.13 87.47 130.63
N LEU A 278 14.39 86.64 129.62
CA LEU A 278 15.77 86.32 129.22
C LEU A 278 15.75 85.40 127.99
N MET A 279 16.14 85.98 126.85
CA MET A 279 16.71 85.28 125.71
C MET A 279 18.20 84.97 126.00
N ASP A 280 18.69 83.90 125.39
CA ASP A 280 20.08 83.45 125.20
C ASP A 280 20.81 82.64 126.29
N LEU A 281 20.89 81.32 126.03
CA LEU A 281 22.08 80.51 126.31
C LEU A 281 22.38 79.56 125.13
N PHE A 282 23.07 80.13 124.13
CA PHE A 282 24.15 79.56 123.29
C PHE A 282 24.16 78.07 122.86
N GLN A 283 24.09 77.90 121.53
CA GLN A 283 25.02 77.19 120.64
C GLN A 283 26.13 76.28 121.21
N SER A 284 26.15 75.02 120.73
CA SER A 284 27.31 74.34 120.10
C SER A 284 26.79 73.01 119.52
N ILE A 285 26.93 72.70 118.23
CA ILE A 285 28.06 71.97 117.65
C ILE A 285 28.04 72.19 116.11
N GLN A 286 29.19 72.61 115.57
CA GLN A 286 29.54 72.60 114.15
C GLN A 286 30.57 71.49 113.87
N ILE A 287 30.29 70.68 112.83
CA ILE A 287 31.12 70.14 111.70
C ILE A 287 32.54 69.60 112.00
N PRO A 288 33.00 68.51 111.34
CA PRO A 288 33.78 68.67 110.10
C PRO A 288 33.64 67.56 109.03
N ASP A 289 34.13 67.89 107.83
CA ASP A 289 34.34 67.10 106.61
C ASP A 289 35.13 65.78 106.80
N VAL A 290 34.80 64.72 106.03
CA VAL A 290 35.75 63.72 105.49
C VAL A 290 35.22 63.08 104.18
N GLU A 291 35.99 63.28 103.12
CA GLU A 291 36.31 62.42 101.95
C GLU A 291 35.58 61.07 101.72
N GLY A 292 35.15 60.88 100.45
CA GLY A 292 35.58 59.74 99.62
C GLY A 292 34.86 58.39 99.72
N LEU A 293 33.97 58.10 98.74
CA LEU A 293 34.05 57.00 97.75
C LEU A 293 32.66 56.62 97.18
N GLU A 294 32.52 56.81 95.86
CA GLU A 294 31.89 55.95 94.81
C GLU A 294 30.71 55.04 95.20
N THR A 295 29.57 55.06 94.50
CA THR A 295 29.34 54.68 93.08
C THR A 295 27.88 55.09 92.76
N ASP A 296 27.63 55.94 91.76
CA ASP A 296 27.46 55.65 90.33
C ASP A 296 26.27 54.74 89.95
N ASP A 297 25.68 55.13 88.82
CA ASP A 297 24.72 54.44 87.94
C ASP A 297 23.23 54.82 88.08
N LEU A 298 22.50 55.23 87.04
CA LEU A 298 22.76 55.36 85.61
C LEU A 298 21.67 56.24 84.98
N ASP A 299 22.11 57.23 84.22
CA ASP A 299 21.60 57.73 82.94
C ASP A 299 20.09 57.80 82.63
N GLN A 300 19.67 59.06 82.46
CA GLN A 300 18.77 59.46 81.40
C GLN A 300 19.48 59.35 80.04
N VAL A 301 18.95 58.56 79.10
CA VAL A 301 19.08 58.87 77.67
C VAL A 301 17.72 58.79 76.98
N ASN A 302 17.31 59.99 76.62
CA ASN A 302 16.31 60.42 75.65
C ASN A 302 16.36 59.65 74.32
N LEU A 303 15.21 59.25 73.78
CA LEU A 303 14.99 59.23 72.33
C LEU A 303 13.52 59.54 71.99
N LYS A 304 13.26 60.81 71.72
CA LYS A 304 12.26 61.22 70.74
C LYS A 304 12.75 60.80 69.36
N LEU A 305 11.91 60.13 68.56
CA LEU A 305 11.68 60.44 67.15
C LEU A 305 10.57 59.52 66.61
N VAL A 306 9.53 60.18 66.08
CA VAL A 306 8.64 59.85 64.95
C VAL A 306 8.43 58.37 64.63
#